data_AF-A0A090QP25-F1
#
_entry.id   AF-A0A090QP25-F1
#
_cell.length_a   1.000
_cell.length_b   1.000
_cell.length_c   1.000
_cell.angle_alpha   90.00
_cell.angle_beta   90.00
_cell.angle_gamma   90.00
#
_symmetry.space_group_name_H-M   'P 1'
#
loop_
_entity.id
_entity.type
_entity.pdbx_description
1 polymer ?
#
loop_
_entity_poly.entity_id
_entity_poly.type
_entity_poly.pdbx_seq_one_letter_code
_entity_poly.pdbx_strand_id
1 'polypeptide(L)'
;MEHVESLDDDRIIRRYMDMILATQRSNYYQLDDQGKPKPWLSLKLRPADIPDIPPPVPFFEIFVYAPDIEGVHLRGGKVARGGLRWSDRQEDFRTEILGLVKAQQVKNTVIVPVGAKGGFVCKRQPQLTGREAILAEGQRCYKRFIRALLDVTDNIVDGTLIPPASVVRHDEDDPYLVVAADKGTATFSDLANAVSEDYGFWLGDAFASGGSNGYDHKKMGITAKGGWESVKRHFRELGINCQETDFTCVGIGDMAGDVFGNGMLLSKHTRLVAAFNHLHIFLDPEPNAATSWKERDRLFNLPRSSWEDYDPSLISEGGGVHSRRSKSIKLTPQVQKLLGTRKQSVPPNELIGMILRMQVDLLWNGGIGTYVKAEVETIPM
;
A
#
# COMPACT_ATOMS: atom_id res chain seq x y z
N MET A 1 -29.86 -23.12 24.07
CA MET A 1 -29.97 -21.64 24.22
C MET A 1 -31.26 -21.21 24.91
N GLU A 2 -32.27 -22.08 25.06
CA GLU A 2 -33.59 -21.71 25.64
C GLU A 2 -33.59 -21.37 27.15
N HIS A 3 -32.43 -21.39 27.81
CA HIS A 3 -32.28 -21.07 29.25
C HIS A 3 -31.34 -19.86 29.50
N VAL A 4 -30.97 -19.08 28.48
CA VAL A 4 -30.20 -17.84 28.67
C VAL A 4 -31.17 -16.72 29.02
N GLU A 5 -31.07 -16.18 30.25
CA GLU A 5 -32.04 -15.20 30.77
C GLU A 5 -31.90 -13.80 30.14
N SER A 6 -30.71 -13.46 29.63
CA SER A 6 -30.40 -12.17 29.00
C SER A 6 -30.38 -12.28 27.48
N LEU A 7 -31.14 -11.42 26.79
CA LEU A 7 -31.15 -11.34 25.33
C LEU A 7 -29.79 -10.93 24.75
N ASP A 8 -29.03 -10.09 25.47
CA ASP A 8 -27.70 -9.68 25.04
C ASP A 8 -26.70 -10.84 25.13
N ASP A 9 -26.79 -11.65 26.19
CA ASP A 9 -25.94 -12.83 26.35
C ASP A 9 -26.27 -13.89 25.30
N ASP A 10 -27.55 -14.11 25.02
CA ASP A 10 -27.98 -15.03 23.96
C ASP A 10 -27.44 -14.57 22.59
N ARG A 11 -27.52 -13.26 22.28
CA ARG A 11 -26.93 -12.70 21.06
C ARG A 11 -25.42 -12.90 20.98
N ILE A 12 -24.69 -12.66 22.07
CA ILE A 12 -23.23 -12.83 22.12
C ILE A 12 -22.85 -14.31 21.91
N ILE A 13 -23.50 -15.23 22.62
CA ILE A 13 -23.23 -16.67 22.52
C ILE A 13 -23.56 -17.18 21.12
N ARG A 14 -24.68 -16.74 20.51
CA ARG A 14 -25.01 -17.06 19.12
C ARG A 14 -23.93 -16.61 18.16
N ARG A 15 -23.43 -15.39 18.28
CA ARG A 15 -22.34 -14.88 17.44
C ARG A 15 -21.06 -15.70 17.57
N TYR A 16 -20.71 -16.14 18.79
CA TYR A 16 -19.58 -17.06 18.97
C TYR A 16 -19.84 -18.41 18.31
N MET A 17 -21.05 -18.95 18.44
CA MET A 17 -21.43 -20.21 17.78
C MET A 17 -21.35 -20.08 16.26
N ASP A 18 -21.89 -19.01 15.68
CA ASP A 18 -21.84 -18.75 14.24
C ASP A 18 -20.39 -18.68 13.74
N MET A 19 -19.50 -18.01 14.49
CA MET A 19 -18.07 -17.95 14.16
C MET A 19 -17.37 -19.31 14.27
N ILE A 20 -17.70 -20.11 15.28
CA ILE A 20 -17.17 -21.47 15.44
C ILE A 20 -17.63 -22.36 14.27
N LEU A 21 -18.92 -22.32 13.93
CA LEU A 21 -19.49 -23.10 12.83
C LEU A 21 -18.94 -22.64 11.46
N ALA A 22 -18.64 -21.35 11.30
CA ALA A 22 -18.01 -20.81 10.11
C ALA A 22 -16.51 -21.16 10.00
N THR A 23 -15.89 -21.71 11.05
CA THR A 23 -14.47 -22.10 11.04
C THR A 23 -14.26 -23.37 10.22
N GLN A 24 -13.50 -23.25 9.14
CA GLN A 24 -13.22 -24.32 8.17
C GLN A 24 -11.96 -25.12 8.52
N ARG A 25 -10.93 -24.46 9.08
CA ARG A 25 -9.64 -25.06 9.44
C ARG A 25 -9.02 -24.36 10.64
N SER A 26 -8.27 -25.10 11.45
CA SER A 26 -7.49 -24.57 12.58
C SER A 26 -6.17 -25.31 12.73
N ASN A 27 -5.10 -24.59 13.07
CA ASN A 27 -3.79 -25.18 13.37
C ASN A 27 -3.62 -25.58 14.85
N TYR A 28 -4.67 -25.49 15.67
CA TYR A 28 -4.61 -25.67 17.13
C TYR A 28 -3.92 -26.99 17.57
N TYR A 29 -4.11 -28.06 16.81
CA TYR A 29 -3.54 -29.38 17.12
C TYR A 29 -2.15 -29.62 16.50
N GLN A 30 -1.58 -28.63 15.82
CA GLN A 30 -0.22 -28.73 15.30
C GLN A 30 0.81 -28.50 16.40
N LEU A 31 1.88 -29.27 16.31
CA LEU A 31 3.06 -29.14 17.17
C LEU A 31 4.21 -28.53 16.37
N ASP A 32 5.14 -27.91 17.08
CA ASP A 32 6.43 -27.49 16.53
C ASP A 32 7.41 -28.68 16.46
N ASP A 33 8.62 -28.43 15.94
CA ASP A 33 9.67 -29.44 15.79
C ASP A 33 10.15 -30.05 17.13
N GLN A 34 9.81 -29.41 18.26
CA GLN A 34 10.09 -29.91 19.62
C GLN A 34 8.90 -30.68 20.22
N GLY A 35 7.83 -30.90 19.45
CA GLY A 35 6.61 -31.54 19.92
C GLY A 35 5.77 -30.67 20.86
N LYS A 36 5.99 -29.36 20.91
CA LYS A 36 5.21 -28.43 21.73
C LYS A 36 4.10 -27.76 20.92
N PRO A 37 2.99 -27.34 21.53
CA PRO A 37 1.98 -26.55 20.84
C PRO A 37 2.59 -25.29 20.23
N LYS A 38 2.24 -24.99 18.98
CA LYS A 38 2.70 -23.77 18.32
C LYS A 38 2.25 -22.54 19.12
N PRO A 39 3.11 -21.51 19.29
CA PRO A 39 2.77 -20.31 20.06
C PRO A 39 1.90 -19.30 19.28
N TRP A 40 1.11 -19.76 18.31
CA TRP A 40 0.15 -18.98 17.53
C TRP A 40 -1.03 -19.87 17.10
N LEU A 41 -2.19 -19.23 16.94
CA LEU A 41 -3.42 -19.84 16.45
C LEU A 41 -3.77 -19.23 15.09
N SER A 42 -4.17 -20.09 14.15
CA SER A 42 -4.68 -19.73 12.83
C SER A 42 -6.07 -20.31 12.67
N LEU A 43 -7.06 -19.48 12.36
CA LEU A 43 -8.44 -19.88 12.09
C LEU A 43 -8.82 -19.46 10.68
N LYS A 44 -9.09 -20.43 9.80
CA LYS A 44 -9.65 -20.16 8.48
C LYS A 44 -11.17 -20.15 8.59
N LEU A 45 -11.78 -19.00 8.35
CA LEU A 45 -13.21 -18.75 8.45
C LEU A 45 -13.82 -18.64 7.06
N ARG A 46 -15.12 -18.97 6.94
CA ARG A 46 -15.97 -18.61 5.80
C ARG A 46 -16.87 -17.42 6.21
N PRO A 47 -16.50 -16.17 5.90
CA PRO A 47 -17.25 -14.99 6.36
C PRO A 47 -18.70 -14.94 5.88
N ALA A 48 -19.02 -15.55 4.74
CA ALA A 48 -20.40 -15.62 4.22
C ALA A 48 -21.37 -16.38 5.14
N ASP A 49 -20.86 -17.24 6.02
CA ASP A 49 -21.65 -18.01 6.98
C ASP A 49 -21.81 -17.27 8.32
N ILE A 50 -21.17 -16.10 8.48
CA ILE A 50 -21.23 -15.28 9.70
C ILE A 50 -22.24 -14.14 9.48
N PRO A 51 -23.26 -13.98 10.34
CA PRO A 51 -24.22 -12.87 10.23
C PRO A 51 -23.56 -11.48 10.35
N ASP A 52 -24.15 -10.48 9.71
CA ASP A 52 -23.80 -9.06 9.82
C ASP A 52 -22.35 -8.67 9.41
N ILE A 53 -21.67 -9.48 8.59
CA ILE A 53 -20.33 -9.12 8.08
C ILE A 53 -20.42 -7.91 7.12
N PRO A 54 -19.62 -6.85 7.34
CA PRO A 54 -19.65 -5.68 6.47
C PRO A 54 -19.10 -5.97 5.06
N PRO A 55 -19.69 -5.40 4.00
CA PRO A 55 -19.19 -5.57 2.65
C PRO A 55 -17.86 -4.81 2.41
N PRO A 56 -16.98 -5.30 1.52
CA PRO A 56 -17.13 -6.52 0.72
C PRO A 56 -16.89 -7.79 1.56
N VAL A 57 -17.79 -8.76 1.48
CA VAL A 57 -17.66 -10.02 2.22
C VAL A 57 -16.57 -10.89 1.56
N PRO A 58 -15.46 -11.20 2.25
CA PRO A 58 -14.42 -12.06 1.70
C PRO A 58 -14.92 -13.50 1.57
N PHE A 59 -14.36 -14.24 0.60
CA PHE A 59 -14.61 -15.67 0.44
C PHE A 59 -13.98 -16.47 1.60
N PHE A 60 -12.75 -16.11 1.98
CA PHE A 60 -12.08 -16.63 3.17
C PHE A 60 -11.42 -15.50 3.96
N GLU A 61 -11.45 -15.65 5.28
CA GLU A 61 -10.59 -14.92 6.21
C GLU A 61 -9.69 -15.95 6.92
N ILE A 62 -8.38 -15.73 6.97
CA ILE A 62 -7.49 -16.44 7.89
C ILE A 62 -7.12 -15.45 8.99
N PHE A 63 -7.66 -15.66 10.18
CA PHE A 63 -7.32 -14.91 11.38
C PHE A 63 -6.15 -15.58 12.09
N VAL A 64 -5.12 -14.80 12.43
CA VAL A 64 -3.92 -15.26 13.13
C VAL A 64 -3.77 -14.49 14.42
N TYR A 65 -3.56 -15.22 15.52
CA TYR A 65 -3.36 -14.64 16.83
C TYR A 65 -2.18 -15.28 17.55
N ALA A 66 -1.37 -14.44 18.19
CA ALA A 66 -0.41 -14.84 19.21
C ALA A 66 -0.30 -13.72 20.27
N PRO A 67 0.37 -13.96 21.42
CA PRO A 67 0.61 -12.92 22.42
C PRO A 67 1.37 -11.70 21.88
N ASP A 68 2.11 -11.86 20.78
CA ASP A 68 2.99 -10.85 20.20
C ASP A 68 2.57 -10.36 18.80
N ILE A 69 1.62 -11.02 18.15
CA ILE A 69 1.11 -10.65 16.82
C ILE A 69 -0.40 -10.86 16.72
N GLU A 70 -1.05 -10.02 15.92
CA GLU A 70 -2.38 -10.32 15.36
C GLU A 70 -2.38 -10.02 13.88
N GLY A 71 -3.11 -10.79 13.09
CA GLY A 71 -3.16 -10.58 11.65
C GLY A 71 -4.40 -11.20 11.02
N VAL A 72 -4.74 -10.69 9.84
CA VAL A 72 -5.82 -11.21 9.00
C VAL A 72 -5.36 -11.30 7.56
N HIS A 73 -5.79 -12.35 6.86
CA HIS A 73 -5.66 -12.47 5.41
C HIS A 73 -7.03 -12.72 4.79
N LEU A 74 -7.48 -11.77 3.98
CA LEU A 74 -8.80 -11.74 3.34
C LEU A 74 -8.64 -12.05 1.85
N ARG A 75 -9.35 -13.07 1.35
CA ARG A 75 -9.37 -13.42 -0.08
C ARG A 75 -10.78 -13.34 -0.65
N GLY A 76 -10.91 -12.78 -1.86
CA GLY A 76 -12.18 -12.74 -2.60
C GLY A 76 -12.53 -14.06 -3.32
N GLY A 77 -11.66 -15.05 -3.31
CA GLY A 77 -11.89 -16.38 -3.88
C GLY A 77 -10.66 -17.28 -3.71
N LYS A 78 -10.72 -18.51 -4.25
CA LYS A 78 -9.64 -19.51 -4.12
C LYS A 78 -8.32 -19.04 -4.72
N VAL A 79 -8.37 -18.45 -5.92
CA VAL A 79 -7.21 -17.90 -6.61
C VAL A 79 -7.25 -16.39 -6.48
N ALA A 80 -6.57 -15.87 -5.48
CA ALA A 80 -6.52 -14.44 -5.18
C ALA A 80 -5.09 -14.03 -4.81
N ARG A 81 -4.72 -12.79 -5.16
CA ARG A 81 -3.39 -12.22 -4.88
C ARG A 81 -3.52 -10.87 -4.19
N GLY A 82 -2.64 -10.62 -3.22
CA GLY A 82 -2.73 -9.46 -2.36
C GLY A 82 -1.46 -9.13 -1.61
N GLY A 83 -1.26 -7.84 -1.34
CA GLY A 83 -0.19 -7.35 -0.48
C GLY A 83 -0.46 -7.63 1.01
N LEU A 84 0.60 -7.89 1.78
CA LEU A 84 0.55 -8.02 3.25
C LEU A 84 1.08 -6.75 3.92
N ARG A 85 0.22 -6.01 4.62
CA ARG A 85 0.57 -4.77 5.30
C ARG A 85 1.07 -5.00 6.73
N TRP A 86 2.17 -4.36 7.10
CA TRP A 86 2.49 -4.15 8.50
C TRP A 86 1.82 -2.86 8.96
N SER A 87 0.78 -3.00 9.78
CA SER A 87 -0.04 -1.89 10.27
C SER A 87 0.46 -1.38 11.61
N ASP A 88 0.39 -0.06 11.78
CA ASP A 88 0.57 0.68 13.02
C ASP A 88 -0.76 0.88 13.79
N ARG A 89 -1.89 0.44 13.24
CA ARG A 89 -3.24 0.64 13.77
C ARG A 89 -3.74 -0.57 14.59
N GLN A 90 -3.21 -0.76 15.79
CA GLN A 90 -3.54 -1.95 16.61
C GLN A 90 -5.04 -2.15 16.86
N GLU A 91 -5.79 -1.07 17.02
CA GLU A 91 -7.22 -1.13 17.40
C GLU A 91 -8.15 -1.47 16.23
N ASP A 92 -7.80 -1.08 15.00
CA ASP A 92 -8.71 -1.21 13.85
C ASP A 92 -8.05 -1.68 12.55
N PHE A 93 -6.88 -2.35 12.63
CA PHE A 93 -6.19 -2.88 11.45
C PHE A 93 -7.09 -3.78 10.60
N ARG A 94 -8.02 -4.56 11.18
CA ARG A 94 -8.95 -5.40 10.40
C ARG A 94 -9.83 -4.56 9.46
N THR A 95 -10.33 -3.42 9.94
CA THR A 95 -11.08 -2.44 9.14
C THR A 95 -10.20 -1.80 8.07
N GLU A 96 -8.95 -1.46 8.41
CA GLU A 96 -7.96 -0.98 7.44
C GLU A 96 -7.76 -2.00 6.31
N ILE A 97 -7.50 -3.27 6.65
CA ILE A 97 -7.26 -4.33 5.67
C ILE A 97 -8.49 -4.59 4.81
N LEU A 98 -9.70 -4.60 5.40
CA LEU A 98 -10.94 -4.73 4.64
C LEU A 98 -11.16 -3.59 3.64
N GLY A 99 -10.87 -2.34 4.05
CA GLY A 99 -10.91 -1.18 3.15
C GLY A 99 -9.95 -1.31 1.96
N LEU A 100 -8.77 -1.92 2.18
CA LEU A 100 -7.80 -2.20 1.11
C LEU A 100 -8.24 -3.34 0.18
N VAL A 101 -8.95 -4.36 0.68
CA VAL A 101 -9.56 -5.41 -0.17
C VAL A 101 -10.52 -4.78 -1.17
N LYS A 102 -11.37 -3.85 -0.72
CA LYS A 102 -12.33 -3.14 -1.58
C LYS A 102 -11.62 -2.43 -2.73
N ALA A 103 -10.52 -1.73 -2.46
CA ALA A 103 -9.72 -1.08 -3.49
C ALA A 103 -9.07 -2.11 -4.45
N GLN A 104 -8.61 -3.24 -3.93
CA GLN A 104 -7.96 -4.29 -4.72
C GLN A 104 -8.93 -5.02 -5.65
N GLN A 105 -10.18 -5.24 -5.22
CA GLN A 105 -11.22 -5.85 -6.05
C GLN A 105 -11.51 -4.99 -7.29
N VAL A 106 -11.63 -3.66 -7.12
CA VAL A 106 -11.81 -2.72 -8.25
C VAL A 106 -10.57 -2.71 -9.16
N LYS A 107 -9.37 -2.87 -8.60
CA LYS A 107 -8.11 -2.86 -9.36
C LYS A 107 -7.89 -4.13 -10.19
N ASN A 108 -8.27 -5.30 -9.67
CA ASN A 108 -7.93 -6.59 -10.29
C ASN A 108 -8.92 -7.05 -11.36
N THR A 109 -10.09 -6.41 -11.53
CA THR A 109 -11.17 -6.80 -12.46
C THR A 109 -10.70 -7.10 -13.90
N VAL A 110 -9.57 -6.55 -14.33
CA VAL A 110 -9.02 -6.72 -15.68
C VAL A 110 -8.00 -7.86 -15.80
N ILE A 111 -7.41 -8.36 -14.70
CA ILE A 111 -6.25 -9.28 -14.73
C ILE A 111 -6.52 -10.62 -14.02
N VAL A 112 -7.07 -10.60 -12.79
CA VAL A 112 -7.39 -11.80 -12.00
C VAL A 112 -8.77 -11.58 -11.41
N PRO A 113 -9.72 -12.54 -11.49
CA PRO A 113 -11.13 -12.27 -11.21
C PRO A 113 -11.38 -11.73 -9.80
N VAL A 114 -10.51 -12.01 -8.82
CA VAL A 114 -10.67 -11.59 -7.42
C VAL A 114 -9.34 -11.20 -6.75
N GLY A 115 -9.39 -10.26 -5.81
CA GLY A 115 -8.23 -9.78 -5.06
C GLY A 115 -8.10 -10.40 -3.65
N ALA A 116 -6.91 -10.29 -3.08
CA ALA A 116 -6.65 -10.56 -1.67
C ALA A 116 -6.01 -9.35 -0.99
N LYS A 117 -6.06 -9.33 0.33
CA LYS A 117 -5.25 -8.44 1.16
C LYS A 117 -5.02 -9.08 2.51
N GLY A 118 -3.83 -8.94 3.06
CA GLY A 118 -3.60 -9.24 4.45
C GLY A 118 -2.91 -8.11 5.18
N GLY A 119 -2.88 -8.23 6.50
CA GLY A 119 -2.06 -7.37 7.31
C GLY A 119 -1.97 -7.85 8.74
N PHE A 120 -0.96 -7.36 9.43
CA PHE A 120 -0.64 -7.76 10.79
C PHE A 120 -0.13 -6.57 11.59
N VAL A 121 -0.24 -6.68 12.90
CA VAL A 121 0.27 -5.73 13.89
C VAL A 121 1.27 -6.41 14.82
N CYS A 122 2.36 -5.72 15.13
CA CYS A 122 3.36 -6.19 16.09
C CYS A 122 3.00 -5.64 17.47
N LYS A 123 2.47 -6.48 18.37
CA LYS A 123 1.98 -6.03 19.69
C LYS A 123 3.08 -5.48 20.59
N ARG A 124 4.31 -5.96 20.41
CA ARG A 124 5.50 -5.52 21.16
C ARG A 124 6.15 -4.25 20.59
N GLN A 125 5.82 -3.85 19.37
CA GLN A 125 6.46 -2.71 18.70
C GLN A 125 6.44 -1.40 19.52
N PRO A 126 5.35 -1.02 20.23
CA PRO A 126 5.35 0.19 21.06
C PRO A 126 6.38 0.18 22.20
N GLN A 127 6.88 -0.98 22.59
CA GLN A 127 7.87 -1.16 23.66
C GLN A 127 9.31 -1.07 23.14
N LEU A 128 9.51 -1.06 21.82
CA LEU A 128 10.82 -1.06 21.20
C LEU A 128 11.26 0.35 20.85
N THR A 129 12.52 0.66 21.13
CA THR A 129 13.18 1.89 20.72
C THR A 129 14.26 1.58 19.70
N GLY A 130 14.45 2.48 18.74
CA GLY A 130 15.45 2.32 17.68
C GLY A 130 14.94 1.57 16.46
N ARG A 131 15.38 2.04 15.28
CA ARG A 131 14.93 1.57 13.97
C ARG A 131 15.23 0.08 13.74
N GLU A 132 16.40 -0.38 14.17
CA GLU A 132 16.82 -1.78 13.97
C GLU A 132 15.97 -2.75 14.78
N ALA A 133 15.72 -2.46 16.05
CA ALA A 133 14.88 -3.30 16.91
C ALA A 133 13.45 -3.40 16.37
N ILE A 134 12.87 -2.27 15.94
CA ILE A 134 11.53 -2.23 15.32
C ILE A 134 11.52 -3.07 14.04
N LEU A 135 12.51 -2.90 13.15
CA LEU A 135 12.60 -3.67 11.91
C LEU A 135 12.74 -5.16 12.15
N ALA A 136 13.60 -5.56 13.11
CA ALA A 136 13.80 -6.96 13.48
C ALA A 136 12.49 -7.59 14.01
N GLU A 137 11.73 -6.87 14.82
CA GLU A 137 10.41 -7.32 15.28
C GLU A 137 9.42 -7.44 14.13
N GLY A 138 9.40 -6.47 13.21
CA GLY A 138 8.59 -6.53 11.99
C GLY A 138 8.88 -7.78 11.15
N GLN A 139 10.16 -8.10 10.92
CA GLN A 139 10.57 -9.30 10.19
C GLN A 139 10.17 -10.60 10.93
N ARG A 140 10.35 -10.63 12.25
CA ARG A 140 10.00 -11.79 13.08
C ARG A 140 8.49 -12.07 13.06
N CYS A 141 7.68 -11.04 13.25
CA CYS A 141 6.22 -11.11 13.16
C CYS A 141 5.75 -11.49 11.75
N TYR A 142 6.35 -10.91 10.72
CA TYR A 142 6.03 -11.24 9.32
C TYR A 142 6.27 -12.72 9.00
N LYS A 143 7.44 -13.27 9.36
CA LYS A 143 7.74 -14.70 9.18
C LYS A 143 6.72 -15.58 9.91
N ARG A 144 6.38 -15.24 11.16
CA ARG A 144 5.36 -15.95 11.93
C ARG A 144 4.00 -15.90 11.26
N PHE A 145 3.60 -14.74 10.76
CA PHE A 145 2.32 -14.57 10.08
C PHE A 145 2.24 -15.48 8.85
N ILE A 146 3.29 -15.54 8.02
CA ILE A 146 3.33 -16.42 6.85
C ILE A 146 3.26 -17.89 7.25
N ARG A 147 4.04 -18.31 8.26
CA ARG A 147 3.97 -19.67 8.80
C ARG A 147 2.55 -20.02 9.25
N ALA A 148 1.91 -19.12 9.98
CA ALA A 148 0.54 -19.27 10.43
C ALA A 148 -0.48 -19.39 9.28
N LEU A 149 -0.28 -18.68 8.16
CA LEU A 149 -1.11 -18.84 6.96
C LEU A 149 -0.87 -20.19 6.28
N LEU A 150 0.38 -20.63 6.16
CA LEU A 150 0.73 -21.91 5.56
C LEU A 150 0.27 -23.11 6.40
N ASP A 151 0.22 -22.97 7.73
CA ASP A 151 -0.26 -24.02 8.65
C ASP A 151 -1.68 -24.51 8.33
N VAL A 152 -2.50 -23.71 7.65
CA VAL A 152 -3.89 -24.05 7.29
C VAL A 152 -4.13 -24.12 5.78
N THR A 153 -3.07 -24.05 4.97
CA THR A 153 -3.11 -24.08 3.51
C THR A 153 -2.66 -25.45 3.00
N ASP A 154 -3.34 -26.01 1.99
CA ASP A 154 -2.88 -27.27 1.37
C ASP A 154 -1.60 -27.03 0.55
N ASN A 155 -0.84 -28.09 0.28
CA ASN A 155 0.36 -28.02 -0.54
C ASN A 155 0.23 -28.92 -1.78
N ILE A 156 1.12 -28.76 -2.76
CA ILE A 156 1.23 -29.63 -3.93
C ILE A 156 2.66 -30.18 -4.01
N VAL A 157 2.84 -31.48 -3.80
CA VAL A 157 4.15 -32.13 -3.90
C VAL A 157 4.09 -33.13 -5.04
N ASP A 158 4.95 -32.96 -6.05
CA ASP A 158 5.00 -33.80 -7.25
C ASP A 158 3.62 -33.96 -7.94
N GLY A 159 2.86 -32.86 -8.02
CA GLY A 159 1.51 -32.83 -8.61
C GLY A 159 0.42 -33.44 -7.71
N THR A 160 0.75 -33.91 -6.51
CA THR A 160 -0.18 -34.49 -5.56
C THR A 160 -0.55 -33.48 -4.48
N LEU A 161 -1.84 -33.34 -4.19
CA LEU A 161 -2.32 -32.46 -3.14
C LEU A 161 -2.04 -33.07 -1.75
N ILE A 162 -1.39 -32.31 -0.89
CA ILE A 162 -1.02 -32.71 0.47
C ILE A 162 -1.69 -31.75 1.47
N PRO A 163 -2.62 -32.20 2.32
CA PRO A 163 -3.20 -31.35 3.36
C PRO A 163 -2.19 -31.02 4.46
N PRO A 164 -2.39 -29.90 5.19
CA PRO A 164 -1.56 -29.58 6.34
C PRO A 164 -1.73 -30.63 7.45
N ALA A 165 -0.62 -30.95 8.13
CA ALA A 165 -0.61 -31.94 9.20
C ALA A 165 -1.52 -31.52 10.37
N SER A 166 -2.21 -32.47 10.99
CA SER A 166 -3.04 -32.25 12.18
C SER A 166 -4.10 -31.14 12.04
N VAL A 167 -4.65 -30.97 10.83
CA VAL A 167 -5.73 -30.02 10.54
C VAL A 167 -6.95 -30.79 10.06
N VAL A 168 -8.07 -30.59 10.75
CA VAL A 168 -9.39 -31.00 10.26
C VAL A 168 -9.83 -29.99 9.21
N ARG A 169 -10.28 -30.48 8.06
CA ARG A 169 -10.70 -29.68 6.92
C ARG A 169 -12.20 -29.83 6.71
N HIS A 170 -12.95 -28.75 6.89
CA HIS A 170 -14.40 -28.71 6.62
C HIS A 170 -14.73 -28.10 5.24
N ASP A 171 -13.72 -27.63 4.54
CA ASP A 171 -13.80 -27.11 3.18
C ASP A 171 -13.09 -28.03 2.17
N GLU A 172 -13.19 -27.66 0.91
CA GLU A 172 -12.51 -28.31 -0.20
C GLU A 172 -11.00 -28.02 -0.23
N ASP A 173 -10.33 -28.59 -1.24
CA ASP A 173 -8.92 -28.35 -1.52
C ASP A 173 -8.62 -26.88 -1.81
N ASP A 174 -7.61 -26.34 -1.12
CA ASP A 174 -7.17 -24.95 -1.19
C ASP A 174 -5.63 -24.85 -1.11
N PRO A 175 -4.93 -25.24 -2.19
CA PRO A 175 -3.47 -25.22 -2.22
C PRO A 175 -2.87 -23.87 -2.63
N TYR A 176 -3.70 -22.88 -2.96
CA TYR A 176 -3.24 -21.64 -3.59
C TYR A 176 -3.15 -20.50 -2.58
N LEU A 177 -1.92 -20.12 -2.22
CA LEU A 177 -1.63 -18.93 -1.42
C LEU A 177 -0.43 -18.20 -2.04
N VAL A 178 -0.65 -16.95 -2.45
CA VAL A 178 0.40 -16.06 -2.97
C VAL A 178 0.29 -14.73 -2.27
N VAL A 179 1.44 -14.17 -1.87
CA VAL A 179 1.53 -12.90 -1.17
C VAL A 179 2.29 -11.87 -2.00
N ALA A 180 2.15 -10.60 -1.65
CA ALA A 180 2.92 -9.52 -2.22
C ALA A 180 3.34 -8.54 -1.13
N ALA A 181 4.31 -7.69 -1.44
CA ALA A 181 4.72 -6.62 -0.56
C ALA A 181 3.65 -5.50 -0.48
N ASP A 182 3.57 -4.83 0.66
CA ASP A 182 2.75 -3.63 0.90
C ASP A 182 3.48 -2.64 1.83
N LYS A 183 2.78 -1.63 2.35
CA LYS A 183 3.29 -0.69 3.36
C LYS A 183 3.90 -1.47 4.53
N GLY A 184 5.15 -1.14 4.85
CA GLY A 184 5.92 -1.74 5.94
C GLY A 184 6.58 -3.08 5.60
N THR A 185 6.24 -3.71 4.47
CA THR A 185 6.79 -5.02 4.05
C THR A 185 7.46 -4.98 2.67
N ALA A 186 7.73 -3.78 2.15
CA ALA A 186 8.31 -3.55 0.82
C ALA A 186 9.54 -4.41 0.51
N THR A 187 10.40 -4.67 1.52
CA THR A 187 11.65 -5.43 1.37
C THR A 187 11.54 -6.86 1.91
N PHE A 188 10.33 -7.36 2.20
CA PHE A 188 10.14 -8.62 2.92
C PHE A 188 9.81 -9.81 1.99
N SER A 189 9.71 -9.61 0.67
CA SER A 189 9.38 -10.70 -0.26
C SER A 189 10.38 -11.87 -0.19
N ASP A 190 11.68 -11.62 -0.04
CA ASP A 190 12.67 -12.70 0.15
C ASP A 190 12.45 -13.46 1.47
N LEU A 191 11.98 -12.78 2.52
CA LEU A 191 11.64 -13.45 3.79
C LEU A 191 10.43 -14.36 3.63
N ALA A 192 9.46 -13.96 2.80
CA ALA A 192 8.28 -14.77 2.51
C ALA A 192 8.64 -16.00 1.67
N ASN A 193 9.47 -15.82 0.65
CA ASN A 193 9.96 -16.92 -0.20
C ASN A 193 10.81 -17.91 0.60
N ALA A 194 11.69 -17.43 1.48
CA ALA A 194 12.45 -18.31 2.36
C ALA A 194 11.54 -19.15 3.30
N VAL A 195 10.44 -18.57 3.81
CA VAL A 195 9.47 -19.33 4.61
C VAL A 195 8.69 -20.34 3.75
N SER A 196 8.35 -20.00 2.51
CA SER A 196 7.74 -20.92 1.55
C SER A 196 8.64 -22.12 1.27
N GLU A 197 9.94 -21.87 1.05
CA GLU A 197 10.97 -22.90 0.89
C GLU A 197 11.12 -23.78 2.14
N ASP A 198 11.17 -23.18 3.34
CA ASP A 198 11.21 -23.92 4.62
C ASP A 198 10.02 -24.90 4.74
N TYR A 199 8.86 -24.53 4.21
CA TYR A 199 7.62 -25.35 4.24
C TYR A 199 7.55 -26.37 3.09
N GLY A 200 8.51 -26.35 2.16
CA GLY A 200 8.43 -27.11 0.92
C GLY A 200 7.18 -26.76 0.11
N PHE A 201 6.69 -25.52 0.23
CA PHE A 201 5.47 -25.09 -0.43
C PHE A 201 5.70 -24.98 -1.94
N TRP A 202 4.77 -25.51 -2.73
CA TRP A 202 4.95 -25.77 -4.17
C TRP A 202 5.28 -24.54 -5.03
N LEU A 203 4.95 -23.35 -4.56
CA LEU A 203 5.28 -22.10 -5.24
C LEU A 203 6.73 -21.66 -5.01
N GLY A 204 7.43 -22.18 -4.00
CA GLY A 204 8.83 -21.86 -3.73
C GLY A 204 9.10 -20.36 -3.72
N ASP A 205 9.99 -19.90 -4.59
CA ASP A 205 10.39 -18.50 -4.77
C ASP A 205 9.37 -17.63 -5.54
N ALA A 206 8.32 -18.24 -6.11
CA ALA A 206 7.18 -17.55 -6.68
C ALA A 206 6.05 -17.27 -5.66
N PHE A 207 6.21 -17.69 -4.40
CA PHE A 207 5.22 -17.46 -3.34
C PHE A 207 4.95 -15.98 -3.07
N ALA A 208 6.01 -15.16 -3.06
CA ALA A 208 5.94 -13.73 -2.89
C ALA A 208 6.52 -12.99 -4.09
N SER A 209 5.70 -12.14 -4.72
CA SER A 209 6.19 -11.30 -5.81
C SER A 209 7.09 -10.16 -5.30
N GLY A 210 8.12 -9.81 -6.07
CA GLY A 210 9.00 -8.66 -5.79
C GLY A 210 10.19 -8.97 -4.88
N GLY A 211 10.55 -10.25 -4.71
CA GLY A 211 11.83 -10.65 -4.11
C GLY A 211 13.02 -10.35 -5.04
N SER A 212 14.22 -10.71 -4.60
CA SER A 212 15.50 -10.61 -5.32
C SER A 212 15.48 -11.26 -6.71
N ASN A 213 14.70 -12.33 -6.89
CA ASN A 213 14.48 -13.00 -8.19
C ASN A 213 13.31 -12.41 -9.01
N GLY A 214 12.54 -11.48 -8.44
CA GLY A 214 11.37 -10.85 -9.06
C GLY A 214 11.65 -9.46 -9.62
N TYR A 215 10.64 -8.87 -10.28
CA TYR A 215 10.73 -7.50 -10.79
C TYR A 215 10.60 -6.46 -9.65
N ASP A 216 11.63 -5.64 -9.47
CA ASP A 216 11.56 -4.48 -8.58
C ASP A 216 10.69 -3.39 -9.23
N HIS A 217 9.50 -3.20 -8.66
CA HIS A 217 8.49 -2.27 -9.16
C HIS A 217 8.97 -0.82 -9.23
N LYS A 218 9.81 -0.39 -8.27
CA LYS A 218 10.34 0.97 -8.21
C LYS A 218 11.48 1.15 -9.21
N LYS A 219 12.43 0.23 -9.22
CA LYS A 219 13.58 0.24 -10.15
C LYS A 219 13.13 0.20 -11.60
N MET A 220 12.06 -0.54 -11.88
CA MET A 220 11.49 -0.61 -13.23
C MET A 220 10.48 0.50 -13.53
N GLY A 221 9.99 1.21 -12.52
CA GLY A 221 9.00 2.28 -12.64
C GLY A 221 7.66 1.79 -13.21
N ILE A 222 7.24 0.57 -12.90
CA ILE A 222 6.08 -0.09 -13.55
C ILE A 222 4.81 0.74 -13.39
N THR A 223 4.54 1.22 -12.16
CA THR A 223 3.33 2.01 -11.85
C THR A 223 3.35 3.34 -12.59
N ALA A 224 4.46 4.07 -12.54
CA ALA A 224 4.61 5.35 -13.22
C ALA A 224 4.49 5.21 -14.73
N LYS A 225 5.15 4.20 -15.33
CA LYS A 225 5.05 3.90 -16.76
C LYS A 225 3.61 3.60 -17.19
N GLY A 226 2.90 2.76 -16.42
CA GLY A 226 1.49 2.47 -16.67
C GLY A 226 0.62 3.74 -16.62
N GLY A 227 0.78 4.58 -15.59
CA GLY A 227 0.07 5.86 -15.52
C GLY A 227 0.44 6.82 -16.65
N TRP A 228 1.69 6.77 -17.12
CA TRP A 228 2.18 7.61 -18.21
C TRP A 228 1.64 7.22 -19.57
N GLU A 229 1.27 5.95 -19.80
CA GLU A 229 0.52 5.57 -21.00
C GLU A 229 -0.82 6.32 -21.07
N SER A 230 -1.51 6.48 -19.94
CA SER A 230 -2.72 7.30 -19.86
C SER A 230 -2.44 8.79 -20.12
N VAL A 231 -1.31 9.32 -19.63
CA VAL A 231 -0.88 10.70 -19.94
C VAL A 231 -0.67 10.88 -21.44
N LYS A 232 0.09 9.98 -22.08
CA LYS A 232 0.31 10.02 -23.54
C LYS A 232 -0.99 9.95 -24.31
N ARG A 233 -1.95 9.13 -23.86
CA ARG A 233 -3.28 9.05 -24.48
C ARG A 233 -4.05 10.36 -24.33
N HIS A 234 -4.09 10.94 -23.13
CA HIS A 234 -4.80 12.18 -22.86
C HIS A 234 -4.25 13.36 -23.68
N PHE A 235 -2.93 13.53 -23.70
CA PHE A 235 -2.27 14.57 -24.50
C PHE A 235 -2.54 14.40 -26.01
N ARG A 236 -2.57 13.14 -26.50
CA ARG A 236 -2.91 12.85 -27.89
C ARG A 236 -4.34 13.28 -28.25
N GLU A 237 -5.30 13.14 -27.33
CA GLU A 237 -6.68 13.60 -27.51
C GLU A 237 -6.80 15.13 -27.56
N LEU A 238 -5.84 15.83 -26.94
CA LEU A 238 -5.69 17.29 -27.03
C LEU A 238 -4.84 17.74 -28.24
N GLY A 239 -4.35 16.81 -29.06
CA GLY A 239 -3.49 17.10 -30.21
C GLY A 239 -2.05 17.51 -29.84
N ILE A 240 -1.61 17.22 -28.61
CA ILE A 240 -0.27 17.58 -28.10
C ILE A 240 0.59 16.31 -28.00
N ASN A 241 1.84 16.37 -28.45
CA ASN A 241 2.81 15.30 -28.22
C ASN A 241 3.70 15.65 -27.01
N CYS A 242 3.34 15.15 -25.81
CA CYS A 242 4.10 15.39 -24.58
C CYS A 242 5.52 14.78 -24.56
N GLN A 243 5.92 14.07 -25.61
CA GLN A 243 7.27 13.52 -25.79
C GLN A 243 8.16 14.40 -26.67
N GLU A 244 7.61 15.41 -27.33
CA GLU A 244 8.33 16.30 -28.26
C GLU A 244 8.06 17.78 -28.01
N THR A 245 7.05 18.12 -27.19
CA THR A 245 6.62 19.49 -26.92
C THR A 245 6.62 19.77 -25.43
N ASP A 246 7.18 20.91 -25.05
CA ASP A 246 7.19 21.40 -23.67
C ASP A 246 5.78 21.64 -23.15
N PHE A 247 5.52 21.16 -21.92
CA PHE A 247 4.21 21.30 -21.27
C PHE A 247 4.38 21.54 -19.77
N THR A 248 3.47 22.30 -19.19
CA THR A 248 3.46 22.65 -17.76
C THR A 248 2.90 21.51 -16.91
N CYS A 249 3.53 21.26 -15.77
CA CYS A 249 3.13 20.21 -14.85
C CYS A 249 3.08 20.73 -13.41
N VAL A 250 2.04 20.34 -12.68
CA VAL A 250 1.99 20.42 -11.20
C VAL A 250 2.12 19.02 -10.64
N GLY A 251 2.89 18.88 -9.57
CA GLY A 251 3.21 17.61 -8.95
C GLY A 251 2.75 17.45 -7.50
N ILE A 252 2.26 16.28 -7.13
CA ILE A 252 2.07 15.89 -5.74
C ILE A 252 3.03 14.74 -5.41
N GLY A 253 4.07 15.01 -4.63
CA GLY A 253 5.13 14.06 -4.31
C GLY A 253 6.53 14.69 -4.34
N ASP A 254 7.54 13.82 -4.37
CA ASP A 254 8.96 14.17 -4.46
C ASP A 254 9.74 13.16 -5.31
N MET A 255 10.94 13.53 -5.74
CA MET A 255 11.77 12.69 -6.61
C MET A 255 12.23 11.38 -5.95
N ALA A 256 12.19 11.25 -4.62
CA ALA A 256 12.53 9.99 -3.96
C ALA A 256 11.40 8.94 -4.08
N GLY A 257 10.16 9.40 -4.33
CA GLY A 257 8.98 8.57 -4.47
C GLY A 257 9.00 7.70 -5.72
N ASP A 258 8.44 6.49 -5.62
CA ASP A 258 8.33 5.55 -6.74
C ASP A 258 7.50 6.14 -7.90
N VAL A 259 6.23 6.48 -7.65
CA VAL A 259 5.32 6.96 -8.71
C VAL A 259 5.69 8.36 -9.19
N PHE A 260 6.01 9.26 -8.25
CA PHE A 260 6.35 10.63 -8.59
C PHE A 260 7.69 10.73 -9.34
N GLY A 261 8.75 10.17 -8.75
CA GLY A 261 10.10 10.26 -9.29
C GLY A 261 10.22 9.64 -10.67
N ASN A 262 9.74 8.39 -10.83
CA ASN A 262 9.73 7.75 -12.15
C ASN A 262 8.88 8.56 -13.15
N GLY A 263 7.69 9.03 -12.76
CA GLY A 263 6.78 9.77 -13.64
C GLY A 263 7.39 11.06 -14.18
N MET A 264 8.07 11.83 -13.33
CA MET A 264 8.72 13.09 -13.71
C MET A 264 9.93 12.94 -14.63
N LEU A 265 10.39 11.70 -14.87
CA LEU A 265 11.48 11.38 -15.79
C LEU A 265 11.01 10.80 -17.13
N LEU A 266 9.73 10.45 -17.28
CA LEU A 266 9.16 9.85 -18.50
C LEU A 266 8.93 10.85 -19.65
N SER A 267 9.22 12.13 -19.44
CA SER A 267 9.38 13.11 -20.53
C SER A 267 10.44 14.14 -20.18
N LYS A 268 11.31 14.45 -21.16
CA LYS A 268 12.29 15.54 -21.09
C LYS A 268 11.67 16.92 -21.28
N HIS A 269 10.40 16.98 -21.68
CA HIS A 269 9.65 18.19 -21.97
C HIS A 269 8.76 18.66 -20.81
N THR A 270 8.79 17.94 -19.69
CA THR A 270 8.04 18.31 -18.48
C THR A 270 8.63 19.59 -17.86
N ARG A 271 7.84 20.67 -17.88
CA ARG A 271 8.08 21.93 -17.19
C ARG A 271 7.36 21.90 -15.84
N LEU A 272 8.02 21.38 -14.80
CA LEU A 272 7.46 21.25 -13.45
C LEU A 272 7.42 22.62 -12.77
N VAL A 273 6.27 23.29 -12.76
CA VAL A 273 6.13 24.66 -12.26
C VAL A 273 5.85 24.73 -10.75
N ALA A 274 5.26 23.67 -10.20
CA ALA A 274 5.05 23.53 -8.77
C ALA A 274 5.00 22.06 -8.37
N ALA A 275 5.50 21.74 -7.18
CA ALA A 275 5.28 20.44 -6.56
C ALA A 275 5.15 20.57 -5.04
N PHE A 276 4.51 19.61 -4.39
CA PHE A 276 4.51 19.57 -2.92
C PHE A 276 4.45 18.14 -2.39
N ASN A 277 5.11 17.91 -1.26
CA ASN A 277 5.03 16.65 -0.51
C ASN A 277 4.63 16.94 0.95
N HIS A 278 4.86 16.02 1.88
CA HIS A 278 4.53 16.19 3.30
C HIS A 278 5.40 17.23 4.04
N LEU A 279 6.52 17.67 3.45
CA LEU A 279 7.51 18.57 4.07
C LEU A 279 7.61 19.92 3.36
N HIS A 280 7.58 19.93 2.03
CA HIS A 280 7.98 21.06 1.20
C HIS A 280 6.96 21.40 0.12
N ILE A 281 7.04 22.65 -0.34
CA ILE A 281 6.40 23.17 -1.55
C ILE A 281 7.52 23.72 -2.43
N PHE A 282 7.71 23.12 -3.59
CA PHE A 282 8.62 23.54 -4.65
C PHE A 282 7.86 24.43 -5.64
N LEU A 283 8.46 25.55 -6.03
CA LEU A 283 7.93 26.50 -7.02
C LEU A 283 9.03 26.89 -8.00
N ASP A 284 8.74 26.77 -9.29
CA ASP A 284 9.61 27.22 -10.37
C ASP A 284 8.74 27.94 -11.41
N PRO A 285 8.71 29.29 -11.43
CA PRO A 285 7.82 30.05 -12.33
C PRO A 285 8.01 29.79 -13.83
N GLU A 286 9.25 29.60 -14.28
CA GLU A 286 9.63 29.44 -15.68
C GLU A 286 10.75 28.37 -15.81
N PRO A 287 10.45 27.09 -15.55
CA PRO A 287 11.45 26.03 -15.57
C PRO A 287 11.92 25.78 -17.00
N ASN A 288 13.24 25.63 -17.18
CA ASN A 288 13.81 25.12 -18.42
C ASN A 288 13.69 23.58 -18.44
N ALA A 289 12.98 23.03 -19.42
CA ALA A 289 12.68 21.60 -19.48
C ALA A 289 13.96 20.72 -19.51
N ALA A 290 14.95 21.11 -20.31
CA ALA A 290 16.17 20.33 -20.52
C ALA A 290 17.08 20.30 -19.28
N THR A 291 17.32 21.44 -18.62
CA THR A 291 18.19 21.49 -17.43
C THR A 291 17.47 20.94 -16.20
N SER A 292 16.19 21.28 -16.01
CA SER A 292 15.42 20.78 -14.87
C SER A 292 15.20 19.26 -14.94
N TRP A 293 15.11 18.65 -16.13
CA TRP A 293 15.04 17.20 -16.25
C TRP A 293 16.30 16.52 -15.73
N LYS A 294 17.49 17.04 -16.07
CA LYS A 294 18.77 16.50 -15.58
C LYS A 294 18.87 16.60 -14.07
N GLU A 295 18.38 17.70 -13.50
CA GLU A 295 18.39 17.89 -12.05
C GLU A 295 17.41 16.94 -11.35
N ARG A 296 16.21 16.74 -11.90
CA ARG A 296 15.28 15.71 -11.41
C ARG A 296 15.90 14.32 -11.47
N ASP A 297 16.59 13.97 -12.55
CA ASP A 297 17.28 12.68 -12.69
C ASP A 297 18.40 12.51 -11.65
N ARG A 298 19.19 13.57 -11.41
CA ARG A 298 20.19 13.58 -10.33
C ARG A 298 19.55 13.31 -8.97
N LEU A 299 18.46 14.02 -8.63
CA LEU A 299 17.75 13.84 -7.37
C LEU A 299 17.18 12.42 -7.22
N PHE A 300 16.57 11.87 -8.27
CA PHE A 300 16.02 10.52 -8.26
C PHE A 300 17.05 9.44 -7.93
N ASN A 301 18.29 9.63 -8.39
CA ASN A 301 19.38 8.67 -8.20
C ASN A 301 20.15 8.83 -6.88
N LEU A 302 19.81 9.83 -6.05
CA LEU A 302 20.41 9.96 -4.72
C LEU A 302 19.90 8.85 -3.77
N PRO A 303 20.73 8.32 -2.86
CA PRO A 303 20.28 7.33 -1.88
C PRO A 303 19.11 7.81 -1.01
N ARG A 304 19.07 9.12 -0.73
CA ARG A 304 17.96 9.85 -0.11
C ARG A 304 17.92 11.24 -0.73
N SER A 305 16.74 11.72 -1.08
CA SER A 305 16.55 13.08 -1.61
C SER A 305 15.27 13.71 -1.06
N SER A 306 15.25 15.02 -1.09
CA SER A 306 14.13 15.89 -0.77
C SER A 306 14.12 17.08 -1.75
N TRP A 307 13.09 17.92 -1.68
CA TRP A 307 13.09 19.15 -2.47
C TRP A 307 14.19 20.13 -2.05
N GLU A 308 14.70 20.06 -0.81
CA GLU A 308 15.83 20.89 -0.36
C GLU A 308 17.15 20.54 -1.04
N ASP A 309 17.26 19.34 -1.61
CA ASP A 309 18.46 18.92 -2.34
C ASP A 309 18.50 19.44 -3.78
N TYR A 310 17.41 20.05 -4.28
CA TYR A 310 17.32 20.62 -5.63
C TYR A 310 18.25 21.83 -5.75
N ASP A 311 19.08 21.87 -6.79
CA ASP A 311 20.03 22.97 -7.03
C ASP A 311 19.28 24.31 -7.21
N PRO A 312 19.40 25.26 -6.26
CA PRO A 312 18.66 26.51 -6.33
C PRO A 312 19.05 27.38 -7.53
N SER A 313 20.25 27.18 -8.10
CA SER A 313 20.71 27.93 -9.28
C SER A 313 19.96 27.55 -10.56
N LEU A 314 19.29 26.40 -10.57
CA LEU A 314 18.48 25.93 -11.69
C LEU A 314 17.00 26.30 -11.57
N ILE A 315 16.58 26.86 -10.44
CA ILE A 315 15.22 27.37 -10.23
C ILE A 315 15.14 28.77 -10.86
N SER A 316 14.09 29.01 -11.65
CA SER A 316 13.91 30.32 -12.29
C SER A 316 13.67 31.44 -11.28
N GLU A 317 13.83 32.68 -11.75
CA GLU A 317 13.74 33.87 -10.92
C GLU A 317 12.44 33.92 -10.11
N GLY A 318 12.59 34.13 -8.80
CA GLY A 318 11.47 34.23 -7.87
C GLY A 318 10.89 32.90 -7.40
N GLY A 319 11.35 31.77 -7.94
CA GLY A 319 11.03 30.43 -7.44
C GLY A 319 11.77 30.06 -6.17
N GLY A 320 11.51 28.85 -5.66
CA GLY A 320 12.22 28.29 -4.52
C GLY A 320 11.52 27.09 -3.88
N VAL A 321 12.16 26.59 -2.82
CA VAL A 321 11.64 25.50 -1.98
C VAL A 321 11.23 26.09 -0.63
N HIS A 322 10.00 25.79 -0.20
CA HIS A 322 9.42 26.35 1.01
C HIS A 322 8.96 25.24 1.96
N SER A 323 9.22 25.41 3.26
CA SER A 323 8.72 24.48 4.27
C SER A 323 7.21 24.60 4.45
N ARG A 324 6.50 23.46 4.49
CA ARG A 324 5.09 23.38 4.86
C ARG A 324 4.82 23.71 6.33
N ARG A 325 5.87 23.76 7.16
CA ARG A 325 5.77 24.15 8.58
C ARG A 325 5.84 25.66 8.80
N SER A 326 6.14 26.43 7.75
CA SER A 326 6.16 27.89 7.82
C SER A 326 4.79 28.46 8.16
N LYS A 327 4.73 29.51 8.99
CA LYS A 327 3.47 30.23 9.28
C LYS A 327 2.93 30.94 8.04
N SER A 328 3.82 31.42 7.18
CA SER A 328 3.48 32.14 5.96
C SER A 328 4.65 32.03 4.96
N ILE A 329 4.33 31.98 3.68
CA ILE A 329 5.28 31.97 2.56
C ILE A 329 5.08 33.27 1.80
N LYS A 330 6.16 34.06 1.64
CA LYS A 330 6.14 35.27 0.81
C LYS A 330 6.15 34.88 -0.66
N LEU A 331 5.27 35.50 -1.44
CA LEU A 331 5.16 35.25 -2.88
C LEU A 331 5.91 36.36 -3.63
N THR A 332 6.82 35.96 -4.49
CA THR A 332 7.50 36.87 -5.42
C THR A 332 6.56 37.29 -6.55
N PRO A 333 6.83 38.40 -7.26
CA PRO A 333 6.01 38.81 -8.40
C PRO A 333 5.85 37.71 -9.47
N GLN A 334 6.90 36.92 -9.69
CA GLN A 334 6.90 35.79 -10.63
C GLN A 334 5.96 34.67 -10.17
N VAL A 335 6.02 34.29 -8.89
CA VAL A 335 5.12 33.29 -8.29
C VAL A 335 3.68 33.78 -8.22
N GLN A 336 3.46 35.07 -7.92
CA GLN A 336 2.13 35.68 -7.96
C GLN A 336 1.48 35.57 -9.35
N LYS A 337 2.26 35.84 -10.41
CA LYS A 337 1.84 35.68 -11.80
C LYS A 337 1.53 34.22 -12.11
N LEU A 338 2.40 33.28 -11.73
CA LEU A 338 2.20 31.85 -11.91
C LEU A 338 0.89 31.36 -11.27
N LEU A 339 0.60 31.80 -10.05
CA LEU A 339 -0.58 31.39 -9.28
C LEU A 339 -1.85 32.19 -9.63
N GLY A 340 -1.75 33.27 -10.42
CA GLY A 340 -2.86 34.18 -10.70
C GLY A 340 -3.38 34.93 -9.46
N THR A 341 -2.51 35.28 -8.52
CA THR A 341 -2.89 35.93 -7.24
C THR A 341 -2.21 37.28 -7.04
N ARG A 342 -2.85 38.17 -6.26
CA ARG A 342 -2.26 39.44 -5.81
C ARG A 342 -1.76 39.40 -4.36
N LYS A 343 -1.93 38.27 -3.66
CA LYS A 343 -1.50 38.13 -2.27
C LYS A 343 0.02 38.16 -2.17
N GLN A 344 0.56 38.94 -1.24
CA GLN A 344 2.02 39.02 -1.03
C GLN A 344 2.57 37.87 -0.18
N SER A 345 1.72 37.26 0.65
CA SER A 345 2.07 36.08 1.42
C SER A 345 0.82 35.25 1.72
N VAL A 346 1.02 33.94 1.90
CA VAL A 346 -0.06 32.97 2.17
C VAL A 346 0.42 31.87 3.13
N PRO A 347 -0.46 31.29 3.95
CA PRO A 347 -0.15 30.05 4.66
C PRO A 347 0.09 28.87 3.69
N PRO A 348 0.91 27.88 4.03
CA PRO A 348 1.23 26.76 3.13
C PRO A 348 0.03 25.98 2.59
N ASN A 349 -0.99 25.73 3.43
CA ASN A 349 -2.19 25.01 2.98
C ASN A 349 -3.02 25.83 1.97
N GLU A 350 -3.03 27.16 2.12
CA GLU A 350 -3.67 28.03 1.15
C GLU A 350 -2.90 28.04 -0.18
N LEU A 351 -1.57 28.07 -0.12
CA LEU A 351 -0.70 27.96 -1.30
C LEU A 351 -0.92 26.63 -2.04
N ILE A 352 -0.98 25.50 -1.34
CA ILE A 352 -1.32 24.19 -1.94
C ILE A 352 -2.69 24.26 -2.62
N GLY A 353 -3.67 24.87 -1.96
CA GLY A 353 -4.99 25.08 -2.54
C GLY A 353 -4.96 25.92 -3.82
N MET A 354 -4.06 26.91 -3.94
CA MET A 354 -3.85 27.68 -5.17
C MET A 354 -3.18 26.84 -6.26
N ILE A 355 -2.13 26.08 -5.90
CA ILE A 355 -1.40 25.19 -6.81
C ILE A 355 -2.36 24.18 -7.46
N LEU A 356 -3.25 23.57 -6.69
CA LEU A 356 -4.24 22.60 -7.19
C LEU A 356 -5.30 23.21 -8.13
N ARG A 357 -5.41 24.54 -8.19
CA ARG A 357 -6.33 25.29 -9.06
C ARG A 357 -5.62 25.99 -10.22
N MET A 358 -4.31 25.80 -10.37
CA MET A 358 -3.56 26.35 -11.48
C MET A 358 -4.05 25.78 -12.81
N GLN A 359 -4.06 26.61 -13.85
CA GLN A 359 -4.22 26.13 -15.22
C GLN A 359 -2.88 25.62 -15.72
N VAL A 360 -2.75 24.30 -15.79
CA VAL A 360 -1.55 23.61 -16.30
C VAL A 360 -1.96 22.44 -17.19
N ASP A 361 -1.04 21.96 -18.02
CA ASP A 361 -1.30 20.88 -18.97
C ASP A 361 -1.41 19.51 -18.28
N LEU A 362 -0.69 19.32 -17.15
CA LEU A 362 -0.71 18.07 -16.38
C LEU A 362 -0.72 18.31 -14.87
N LEU A 363 -1.62 17.63 -14.16
CA LEU A 363 -1.51 17.40 -12.72
C LEU A 363 -1.09 15.95 -12.48
N TRP A 364 0.13 15.73 -11.98
CA TRP A 364 0.64 14.40 -11.67
C TRP A 364 0.59 14.13 -10.17
N ASN A 365 -0.32 13.24 -9.75
CA ASN A 365 -0.40 12.78 -8.37
C ASN A 365 0.39 11.49 -8.17
N GLY A 366 1.61 11.61 -7.64
CA GLY A 366 2.46 10.49 -7.22
C GLY A 366 2.59 10.37 -5.70
N GLY A 367 1.77 11.10 -4.93
CA GLY A 367 1.82 11.21 -3.48
C GLY A 367 0.71 10.43 -2.79
N ILE A 368 0.71 10.48 -1.45
CA ILE A 368 -0.32 9.83 -0.61
C ILE A 368 -1.26 10.92 -0.08
N GLY A 369 -2.56 10.77 -0.31
CA GLY A 369 -3.59 11.62 0.27
C GLY A 369 -4.75 11.89 -0.69
N THR A 370 -5.82 12.49 -0.15
CA THR A 370 -6.98 12.95 -0.92
C THR A 370 -6.88 14.46 -1.07
N TYR A 371 -6.72 14.93 -2.30
CA TYR A 371 -6.53 16.35 -2.63
C TYR A 371 -7.69 16.95 -3.43
N VAL A 372 -8.53 16.09 -3.99
CA VAL A 372 -9.71 16.46 -4.77
C VAL A 372 -10.88 15.70 -4.16
N LYS A 373 -12.00 16.39 -3.99
CA LYS A 373 -13.27 15.82 -3.53
C LYS A 373 -14.41 16.45 -4.30
N ALA A 374 -15.50 15.72 -4.47
CA ALA A 374 -16.74 16.30 -4.99
C ALA A 374 -17.35 17.25 -3.95
N GLU A 375 -18.15 18.22 -4.40
CA GLU A 375 -18.85 19.15 -3.52
C GLU A 375 -19.80 18.43 -2.54
N VAL A 376 -20.35 17.29 -2.97
CA VAL A 376 -21.27 16.44 -2.20
C VAL A 376 -20.59 15.43 -1.27
N GLU A 377 -19.26 15.26 -1.35
CA GLU A 377 -18.54 14.35 -0.45
C GLU A 377 -18.34 15.00 0.93
N THR A 378 -19.12 14.51 1.90
CA THR A 378 -18.94 14.81 3.33
C THR A 378 -17.98 13.79 3.95
N ILE A 379 -17.10 14.25 4.84
CA ILE A 379 -16.21 13.38 5.61
C ILE A 379 -17.12 12.53 6.51
N PRO A 380 -17.12 11.19 6.41
CA PRO A 380 -17.75 10.37 7.44
C PRO A 380 -17.02 10.65 8.76
N MET A 381 -17.77 11.06 9.79
CA MET A 381 -17.23 11.26 11.14
C MET A 381 -16.51 10.02 11.66
#